data_AF-A0A960ESL2-F1
#
_entry.id   AF-A0A960ESL2-F1
#
_cell.length_a   1.000
_cell.length_b   1.000
_cell.length_c   1.000
_cell.angle_alpha   90.00
_cell.angle_beta   90.00
_cell.angle_gamma   90.00
#
_symmetry.space_group_name_H-M   'P 1'
#
loop_
_entity.id
_entity.type
_entity.pdbx_description
1 polymer ?
#
loop_
_entity_poly.entity_id
_entity_poly.type
_entity_poly.pdbx_seq_one_letter_code
_entity_poly.pdbx_strand_id
1 'polypeptide(L)' 'MTTADRWGAGGGRSDADDRPVVGDQVPIAERIICVDCGDEAGLISHTDPPGMAPVGSIVAYRCRSCLERWDIEVDSDGI' A
#
# COMPACT_ATOMS: atom_id res chain seq x y z
N MET A 1 48.96 9.85 15.34
CA MET A 1 48.51 8.45 15.33
C MET A 1 47.01 8.50 15.57
N THR A 2 46.20 8.93 14.59
CA THR A 2 45.65 8.12 13.46
C THR A 2 44.75 7.02 14.03
N THR A 3 43.42 6.98 13.85
CA THR A 3 42.57 7.45 12.74
C THR A 3 41.17 7.80 13.24
N ALA A 4 40.57 8.84 12.66
CA ALA A 4 39.12 8.98 12.59
C ALA A 4 38.51 7.87 11.69
N ASP A 5 37.19 7.92 11.50
CA ASP A 5 36.46 7.31 10.37
C ASP A 5 36.10 5.82 10.45
N ARG A 6 34.78 5.55 10.48
CA ARG A 6 34.07 4.76 9.46
C ARG A 6 32.56 4.71 9.72
N TRP A 7 31.90 5.86 9.68
CA TRP A 7 30.51 5.89 9.19
C TRP A 7 30.57 6.21 7.71
N GLY A 8 30.63 5.12 6.93
CA GLY A 8 30.60 5.16 5.47
C GLY A 8 29.32 5.84 4.99
N ALA A 9 29.53 6.86 4.16
CA ALA A 9 28.51 7.48 3.35
C ALA A 9 27.84 6.46 2.41
N GLY A 10 26.55 6.69 2.11
CA GLY A 10 25.93 6.26 0.86
C GLY A 10 25.13 4.96 0.91
N GLY A 11 23.94 5.01 1.52
CA GLY A 11 22.87 4.06 1.21
C GLY A 11 21.78 4.79 0.43
N GLY A 12 21.98 5.01 -0.87
CA GLY A 12 20.93 5.52 -1.74
C GLY A 12 19.76 4.53 -1.71
N ARG A 13 18.58 4.99 -1.29
CA ARG A 13 17.33 4.23 -1.46
C ARG A 13 17.19 4.02 -2.95
N SER A 14 17.34 2.79 -3.41
CA SER A 14 17.19 2.48 -4.83
C SER A 14 15.75 2.80 -5.22
N ASP A 15 15.55 3.66 -6.22
CA ASP A 15 14.25 3.97 -6.86
C ASP A 15 13.56 2.75 -7.51
N ALA A 16 14.03 1.53 -7.22
CA ALA A 16 13.61 0.30 -7.89
C ALA A 16 12.25 -0.24 -7.42
N ASP A 17 11.73 0.26 -6.30
CA ASP A 17 10.41 -0.14 -5.77
C ASP A 17 9.27 0.69 -6.39
N ASP A 18 9.56 1.83 -7.01
CA ASP A 18 8.56 2.71 -7.66
C ASP A 18 8.38 2.33 -9.14
N ARG A 19 8.23 1.04 -9.45
CA ARG A 19 7.77 0.67 -10.80
C ARG A 19 6.28 0.95 -10.87
N PRO A 20 5.81 1.76 -11.84
CA PRO A 20 4.38 1.94 -12.02
C PRO A 20 3.74 0.58 -12.34
N VAL A 21 2.75 0.20 -11.53
CA VAL A 21 1.86 -0.93 -11.80
C VAL A 21 1.02 -0.56 -13.02
N VAL A 22 1.38 -1.11 -14.18
CA VAL A 22 0.68 -0.88 -15.45
C VAL A 22 -0.36 -1.98 -15.61
N GLY A 23 -1.51 -1.82 -14.97
CA GLY A 23 -2.69 -2.67 -15.11
C GLY A 23 -3.93 -1.85 -15.44
N ASP A 24 -4.97 -2.51 -15.97
CA ASP A 24 -6.27 -1.87 -16.19
C ASP A 24 -6.78 -1.26 -14.87
N GLN A 25 -7.32 -0.04 -14.93
CA GLN A 25 -7.91 0.59 -13.75
C GLN A 25 -9.26 -0.07 -13.45
N VAL A 26 -9.40 -0.63 -12.25
CA VAL A 26 -10.63 -1.26 -11.77
C VAL A 26 -11.16 -0.55 -10.53
N PRO A 27 -12.48 -0.56 -10.30
CA PRO A 27 -13.05 0.01 -9.10
C PRO A 27 -12.62 -0.77 -7.86
N ILE A 28 -12.33 -0.04 -6.78
CA ILE A 28 -12.07 -0.61 -5.45
C ILE A 28 -13.07 -0.05 -4.44
N ALA A 29 -13.45 -0.84 -3.45
CA ALA A 29 -14.35 -0.39 -2.40
C ALA A 29 -13.66 0.60 -1.45
N GLU A 30 -14.28 1.72 -1.10
CA GLU A 30 -13.73 2.62 -0.07
C GLU A 30 -13.77 2.01 1.35
N ARG A 31 -14.62 1.01 1.54
CA ARG A 31 -14.93 0.40 2.85
C ARG A 31 -15.14 -1.10 2.68
N ILE A 32 -14.52 -1.87 3.57
CA ILE A 32 -14.65 -3.33 3.67
C ILE A 32 -14.98 -3.75 5.10
N ILE A 33 -15.35 -5.02 5.25
CA ILE A 33 -15.48 -5.64 6.58
C ILE A 33 -14.11 -6.16 7.02
N CYS A 34 -13.69 -5.79 8.22
CA CYS A 34 -12.46 -6.29 8.81
C CYS A 34 -12.56 -7.79 9.08
N VAL A 35 -11.61 -8.57 8.55
CA VAL A 35 -11.60 -10.03 8.70
C VAL A 35 -11.33 -10.48 10.15
N ASP A 36 -10.62 -9.68 10.94
CA ASP A 36 -10.29 -10.03 12.33
C ASP A 36 -11.41 -9.74 13.33
N CYS A 37 -12.11 -8.61 13.19
CA CYS A 37 -13.10 -8.16 14.19
C CYS A 37 -14.51 -7.93 13.66
N GLY A 38 -14.72 -7.98 12.35
CA GLY A 38 -16.04 -7.79 11.72
C GLY A 38 -16.53 -6.34 11.64
N ASP A 39 -15.82 -5.37 12.22
CA ASP A 39 -16.14 -3.94 12.09
C ASP A 39 -15.66 -3.37 10.75
N GLU A 40 -16.08 -2.13 10.44
CA GLU A 40 -15.72 -1.45 9.19
C GLU A 40 -14.23 -1.04 9.13
N ALA A 41 -13.59 -1.34 8.00
CA ALA A 41 -12.25 -0.85 7.64
C ALA A 41 -12.34 0.09 6.43
N GLY A 42 -11.65 1.23 6.50
CA GLY A 42 -11.61 2.23 5.42
C GLY A 42 -10.32 2.20 4.63
N LEU A 43 -10.42 2.49 3.33
CA LEU A 43 -9.27 2.67 2.43
C LEU A 43 -8.38 3.82 2.94
N ILE A 44 -7.08 3.55 3.04
CA ILE A 44 -6.06 4.56 3.42
C ILE A 44 -5.02 4.79 2.34
N SER A 45 -4.97 3.95 1.30
CA SER A 45 -4.16 4.22 0.10
C SER A 45 -4.73 5.40 -0.68
N HIS A 46 -3.85 6.27 -1.15
CA HIS A 46 -4.22 7.29 -2.13
C HIS A 46 -4.41 6.62 -3.50
N THR A 47 -5.51 6.97 -4.17
CA THR A 47 -5.82 6.51 -5.53
C THR A 47 -6.09 7.69 -6.43
N ASP A 48 -5.58 7.62 -7.65
CA ASP A 48 -5.83 8.58 -8.72
C ASP A 48 -6.11 7.82 -10.02
N PRO A 49 -7.36 7.79 -10.52
CA PRO A 49 -8.52 8.50 -9.98
C PRO A 49 -9.03 7.91 -8.65
N PRO A 50 -9.76 8.69 -7.83
CA PRO A 50 -10.30 8.22 -6.55
C PRO A 50 -11.18 6.98 -6.71
N GLY A 51 -10.93 5.96 -5.88
CA GLY A 51 -11.71 4.71 -5.87
C GLY A 51 -11.38 3.76 -7.03
N MET A 52 -10.26 3.99 -7.72
CA MET A 52 -9.78 3.11 -8.78
C MET A 52 -8.32 2.73 -8.51
N ALA A 53 -7.93 1.52 -8.91
CA ALA A 53 -6.53 1.10 -8.86
C ALA A 53 -6.20 0.19 -10.04
N PRO A 54 -4.94 0.18 -10.51
CA PRO A 54 -4.49 -0.80 -11.49
C PRO A 54 -4.59 -2.23 -10.93
N VAL A 55 -5.01 -3.20 -11.75
CA VAL A 55 -4.87 -4.63 -11.44
C VAL A 55 -3.42 -4.96 -11.05
N GLY A 56 -3.25 -5.75 -9.99
CA GLY A 56 -1.97 -6.11 -9.38
C GLY A 56 -1.41 -5.08 -8.40
N SER A 57 -2.10 -3.96 -8.19
CA SER A 57 -1.73 -3.00 -7.14
C SER A 57 -2.04 -3.55 -5.76
N ILE A 58 -1.29 -3.11 -4.75
CA ILE A 58 -1.63 -3.36 -3.34
C ILE A 58 -2.27 -2.09 -2.75
N VAL A 59 -3.50 -2.23 -2.25
CA VAL A 59 -4.22 -1.16 -1.56
C VAL A 59 -4.38 -1.50 -0.08
N ALA A 60 -4.28 -0.48 0.76
CA ALA A 60 -4.29 -0.64 2.21
C ALA A 60 -5.61 -0.17 2.83
N TYR A 61 -6.16 -0.97 3.73
CA TYR A 61 -7.33 -0.67 4.55
C TYR A 61 -6.96 -0.66 6.04
N ARG A 62 -7.63 0.19 6.82
CA ARG A 62 -7.47 0.21 8.29
C ARG A 62 -8.82 0.08 8.98
N CYS A 63 -8.92 -0.88 9.90
CA CYS A 63 -10.10 -1.05 10.75
C CYS A 63 -10.26 0.14 11.71
N ARG A 64 -11.49 0.58 11.95
CA ARG A 64 -11.79 1.66 12.90
C ARG A 64 -11.80 1.21 14.37
N SER A 65 -11.96 -0.09 14.59
CA SER A 65 -12.15 -0.69 15.91
C SER A 65 -10.86 -1.32 16.43
N CYS A 66 -10.36 -2.37 15.77
CA CYS A 66 -9.13 -3.05 16.18
C CYS A 66 -7.84 -2.35 15.71
N LEU A 67 -7.94 -1.36 14.82
CA LEU A 67 -6.84 -0.59 14.22
C LEU A 67 -5.85 -1.41 13.36
N GLU A 68 -6.14 -2.69 13.13
CA GLU A 68 -5.35 -3.55 12.26
C GLU A 68 -5.40 -3.06 10.80
N ARG A 69 -4.29 -3.30 10.09
CA ARG A 69 -4.12 -2.92 8.69
C ARG A 69 -4.18 -4.16 7.79
N TRP A 70 -4.84 -4.00 6.64
CA TRP A 70 -4.92 -5.02 5.60
C TRP A 70 -4.35 -4.48 4.30
N ASP A 71 -3.42 -5.23 3.72
CA ASP A 71 -2.87 -4.97 2.39
C ASP A 71 -3.48 -5.99 1.41
N ILE A 72 -4.26 -5.52 0.45
CA ILE A 72 -5.06 -6.34 -0.46
C ILE A 72 -4.59 -6.10 -1.89
N GLU A 73 -4.33 -7.18 -2.62
CA GLU A 73 -4.05 -7.13 -4.05
C GLU A 73 -5.34 -6.89 -4.84
N VAL A 74 -5.30 -5.97 -5.79
CA VAL A 74 -6.41 -5.64 -6.68
C VAL A 74 -6.43 -6.64 -7.83
N ASP A 75 -7.52 -7.40 -7.97
CA ASP A 75 -7.68 -8.36 -9.07
C ASP A 75 -8.43 -7.74 -10.26
N SER A 76 -8.72 -8.54 -11.29
CA SER A 76 -9.41 -8.07 -12.50
C SER A 76 -10.89 -7.71 -12.28
N ASP A 77 -11.49 -8.20 -11.20
CA ASP A 77 -12.88 -7.93 -10.81
C ASP A 77 -12.98 -6.78 -9.78
N GLY A 78 -11.85 -6.37 -9.19
CA GLY A 78 -11.76 -5.28 -8.22
C GLY A 78 -11.41 -5.76 -6.82
N ILE A 79 -12.10 -5.23 -5.79
CA ILE A 79 -12.07 -5.75 -4.41
C ILE A 79 -13.48 -5.86 -3.82
#